data_AF-A0AAD6SAS8-F1
#
_entry.id   AF-A0AAD6SAS8-F1
#
_cell.length_a   1.000
_cell.length_b   1.000
_cell.length_c   1.000
_cell.angle_alpha   90.00
_cell.angle_beta   90.00
_cell.angle_gamma   90.00
#
_symmetry.space_group_name_H-M   'P 1'
#
loop_
_entity.id
_entity.type
_entity.pdbx_description
1 polymer ?
#
loop_
_entity_poly.entity_id
_entity_poly.type
_entity_poly.pdbx_seq_one_letter_code
_entity_poly.pdbx_strand_id
1 'polypeptide(L)'
;MMLSSTPAGDFLPVQAVWAGKTGGSLPTKNAEKMQEAVDRGFIFSSAKSEKKNSHFSTFFTMKHWVEDLMIAYIDLYAVHIGEEFRTLIFKDFPFIILIFVPGGCTGLFQPADMGLQRVAKHILKQDSLDYLVEIFKTQTEKGVAPRDIKFPSSLPILRDATVRGLVKMYDFFQTPDGRKIVQQAWQKCEVPGTNWNLSAECLHGKDYEKALRHFLREDTTLATEIANRCGATHLNKVLMVSADSGGESETALREEDQGNFETEDDSDVALKTVLDDALGIKLDVDNFSQHGPITVRG
;
A
#
# COMPACT_ATOMS: atom_id res chain seq x y z
N MET A 1 8.36 1.72 -5.02
CA MET A 1 7.44 2.47 -4.14
C MET A 1 6.94 1.49 -3.10
N MET A 2 6.79 1.92 -1.85
CA MET A 2 6.10 1.14 -0.81
C MET A 2 4.82 1.87 -0.41
N LEU A 3 3.75 1.09 -0.28
CA LEU A 3 2.43 1.55 0.15
C LEU A 3 2.14 0.91 1.51
N SER A 4 1.47 1.66 2.37
CA SER A 4 1.13 1.23 3.73
C SER A 4 -0.30 1.69 4.07
N SER A 5 -1.03 0.88 4.82
CA SER A 5 -2.44 1.14 5.15
C SER A 5 -2.87 0.42 6.42
N THR A 6 -4.06 0.72 6.92
CA THR A 6 -4.67 0.08 8.09
C THR A 6 -5.97 -0.65 7.72
N PRO A 7 -6.36 -1.71 8.45
CA PRO A 7 -7.68 -2.33 8.31
C PRO A 7 -8.85 -1.35 8.49
N ALA A 8 -8.64 -0.27 9.25
CA ALA A 8 -9.64 0.76 9.50
C ALA A 8 -9.93 1.69 8.30
N GLY A 9 -9.16 1.54 7.21
CA GLY A 9 -9.33 2.29 5.97
C GLY A 9 -8.34 3.43 5.77
N ASP A 10 -7.30 3.55 6.59
CA ASP A 10 -6.35 4.65 6.48
C ASP A 10 -5.24 4.28 5.50
N PHE A 11 -4.95 5.17 4.56
CA PHE A 11 -3.82 5.03 3.65
C PHE A 11 -2.68 5.95 4.13
N LEU A 12 -1.53 5.36 4.42
CA LEU A 12 -0.42 6.02 5.09
C LEU A 12 0.55 6.68 4.08
N PRO A 13 1.38 7.64 4.53
CA PRO A 13 2.32 8.35 3.67
C PRO A 13 3.22 7.42 2.83
N VAL A 14 3.49 7.84 1.60
CA VAL A 14 4.14 6.98 0.60
C VAL A 14 5.67 7.05 0.73
N GLN A 15 6.34 5.91 0.60
CA GLN A 15 7.79 5.89 0.36
C GLN A 15 8.11 5.63 -1.11
N ALA A 16 8.64 6.65 -1.77
CA ALA A 16 9.18 6.55 -3.12
C ALA A 16 10.66 6.10 -3.07
N VAL A 17 10.96 4.97 -3.70
CA VAL A 17 12.30 4.40 -3.81
C VAL A 17 12.80 4.52 -5.24
N TRP A 18 13.90 5.23 -5.44
CA TRP A 18 14.46 5.55 -6.75
C TRP A 18 15.79 4.83 -7.02
N ALA A 19 15.98 4.39 -8.27
CA ALA A 19 17.25 3.81 -8.68
C ALA A 19 18.38 4.87 -8.66
N GLY A 20 19.45 4.55 -7.93
CA GLY A 20 20.64 5.39 -7.77
C GLY A 20 21.23 5.39 -6.36
N LYS A 21 22.20 6.26 -6.12
CA LYS A 21 22.97 6.34 -4.85
C LYS A 21 23.11 7.77 -4.27
N THR A 22 22.70 8.81 -4.99
CA THR A 22 22.97 10.22 -4.68
C THR A 22 21.70 11.07 -4.69
N GLY A 23 21.76 12.29 -4.17
CA GLY A 23 20.61 13.22 -4.18
C GLY A 23 20.04 13.49 -5.58
N GLY A 24 20.89 13.55 -6.62
CA GLY A 24 20.45 13.65 -8.03
C GLY A 24 19.77 12.39 -8.59
N SER A 25 19.57 11.36 -7.77
CA SER A 25 18.74 10.19 -8.08
C SER A 25 17.28 10.39 -7.66
N LEU A 26 16.98 11.44 -6.89
CA LEU A 26 15.64 11.79 -6.37
C LEU A 26 15.01 12.90 -7.23
N PRO A 27 13.69 13.14 -7.09
CA PRO A 27 13.07 14.39 -7.52
C PRO A 27 13.70 15.60 -6.83
N THR A 28 13.70 16.75 -7.50
CA THR A 28 14.23 18.00 -6.95
C THR A 28 13.28 18.59 -5.90
N LYS A 29 13.81 19.48 -5.03
CA LYS A 29 13.00 20.24 -4.07
C LYS A 29 11.97 21.18 -4.73
N ASN A 30 12.14 21.46 -6.03
CA ASN A 30 11.30 22.35 -6.81
C ASN A 30 10.31 21.58 -7.68
N ALA A 31 10.24 20.25 -7.57
CA ALA A 31 9.27 19.43 -8.27
C ALA A 31 7.83 19.86 -7.91
N GLU A 32 6.92 19.75 -8.86
CA GLU A 32 5.52 20.09 -8.62
C GLU A 32 4.96 19.21 -7.48
N LYS A 33 4.20 19.82 -6.57
CA LYS A 33 3.66 19.17 -5.36
C LYS A 33 4.68 18.63 -4.34
N MET A 34 5.97 18.97 -4.47
CA MET A 34 6.99 18.53 -3.51
C MET A 34 6.76 19.03 -2.08
N GLN A 35 6.36 20.30 -1.91
CA GLN A 35 6.11 20.82 -0.56
C GLN A 35 4.94 20.08 0.08
N GLU A 36 3.82 19.94 -0.62
CA GLU A 36 2.66 19.25 -0.08
C GLU A 36 2.90 17.73 0.07
N ALA A 37 3.86 17.13 -0.65
CA ALA A 37 4.33 15.76 -0.40
C ALA A 37 5.12 15.65 0.92
N VAL A 38 6.01 16.62 1.19
CA VAL A 38 6.76 16.72 2.45
C VAL A 38 5.84 16.97 3.63
N ASP A 39 4.85 17.86 3.49
CA ASP A 39 3.88 18.18 4.55
C ASP A 39 3.00 16.98 4.92
N ARG A 40 2.76 16.06 3.96
CA ARG A 40 2.10 14.76 4.17
C ARG A 40 3.03 13.66 4.69
N GLY A 41 4.31 13.95 4.93
CA GLY A 41 5.28 12.98 5.45
C GLY A 41 5.81 11.97 4.42
N PHE A 42 5.81 12.28 3.12
CA PHE A 42 6.33 11.36 2.10
C PHE A 42 7.85 11.19 2.20
N ILE A 43 8.32 9.96 2.05
CA ILE A 43 9.75 9.62 2.12
C ILE A 43 10.30 9.39 0.71
N PHE A 44 11.13 10.32 0.23
CA PHE A 44 11.87 10.16 -1.02
C PHE A 44 13.27 9.62 -0.75
N SER A 45 13.53 8.38 -1.17
CA SER A 45 14.77 7.66 -0.89
C SER A 45 15.37 7.04 -2.15
N SER A 46 16.70 6.96 -2.21
CA SER A 46 17.38 6.21 -3.27
C SER A 46 17.64 4.80 -2.77
N ALA A 47 17.45 3.79 -3.61
CA ALA A 47 17.66 2.38 -3.26
C ALA A 47 19.06 2.08 -2.70
N LYS A 48 20.07 2.88 -3.09
CA LYS A 48 21.50 2.71 -2.75
C LYS A 48 22.10 1.34 -3.12
N SER A 49 21.38 0.54 -3.91
CA SER A 49 21.80 -0.80 -4.34
C SER A 49 23.10 -0.77 -5.15
N GLU A 50 23.87 -1.86 -5.09
CA GLU A 50 25.00 -2.06 -6.00
C GLU A 50 24.57 -2.27 -7.45
N LYS A 51 23.36 -2.81 -7.68
CA LYS A 51 22.74 -2.89 -8.99
C LYS A 51 22.23 -1.50 -9.41
N LYS A 52 22.90 -0.90 -10.40
CA LYS A 52 22.65 0.49 -10.88
C LYS A 52 21.18 0.83 -11.18
N ASN A 53 20.37 -0.16 -11.58
CA ASN A 53 18.98 0.03 -12.00
C ASN A 53 17.94 -0.46 -10.97
N SER A 54 18.36 -0.90 -9.77
CA SER A 54 17.43 -1.40 -8.76
C SER A 54 16.58 -0.27 -8.18
N HIS A 55 15.26 -0.42 -8.27
CA HIS A 55 14.23 0.45 -7.68
C HIS A 55 13.38 -0.30 -6.63
N PHE A 56 13.78 -1.55 -6.30
CA PHE A 56 13.23 -2.33 -5.21
C PHE A 56 13.60 -1.73 -3.85
N SER A 57 12.81 -2.04 -2.82
CA SER A 57 13.21 -1.73 -1.45
C SER A 57 14.50 -2.46 -1.09
N THR A 58 15.36 -1.79 -0.35
CA THR A 58 16.61 -2.32 0.19
C THR A 58 16.61 -2.16 1.71
N PHE A 59 17.54 -2.84 2.38
CA PHE A 59 17.74 -2.68 3.83
C PHE A 59 17.81 -1.19 4.28
N PHE A 60 18.48 -0.33 3.49
CA PHE A 60 18.57 1.11 3.78
C PHE A 60 17.22 1.84 3.71
N THR A 61 16.38 1.51 2.71
CA THR A 61 15.07 2.15 2.54
C THR A 61 14.05 1.60 3.53
N MET A 62 14.10 0.29 3.81
CA MET A 62 13.31 -0.34 4.86
C MET A 62 13.61 0.29 6.23
N LYS A 63 14.88 0.59 6.56
CA LYS A 63 15.20 1.24 7.85
C LYS A 63 14.42 2.55 8.08
N HIS A 64 14.35 3.42 7.07
CA HIS A 64 13.60 4.69 7.18
C HIS A 64 12.08 4.49 7.23
N TRP A 65 11.56 3.41 6.65
CA TRP A 65 10.13 3.08 6.70
C TRP A 65 9.68 2.63 8.09
N VAL A 66 10.60 1.99 8.79
CA VAL A 66 10.38 1.18 9.99
C VAL A 66 10.31 2.04 11.26
N GLU A 67 10.91 3.22 11.26
CA GLU A 67 11.06 4.09 12.44
C GLU A 67 9.72 4.47 13.13
N ASP A 68 8.61 4.55 12.38
CA ASP A 68 7.28 4.95 12.88
C ASP A 68 6.20 3.83 12.88
N LEU A 69 6.56 2.57 12.59
CA LEU A 69 5.59 1.47 12.47
C LEU A 69 5.36 0.70 13.77
N MET A 70 4.19 0.06 13.92
CA MET A 70 3.90 -0.89 15.02
C MET A 70 3.81 -2.35 14.53
N ILE A 71 3.28 -2.57 13.32
CA ILE A 71 3.17 -3.89 12.69
C ILE A 71 3.69 -3.77 11.25
N ALA A 72 4.64 -4.63 10.88
CA ALA A 72 5.12 -4.76 9.52
C ALA A 72 4.60 -6.08 8.93
N TYR A 73 3.51 -6.00 8.15
CA TYR A 73 2.94 -7.15 7.45
C TYR A 73 3.38 -7.14 5.98
N ILE A 74 4.34 -8.01 5.63
CA ILE A 74 5.08 -7.96 4.36
C ILE A 74 5.31 -9.34 3.74
N ASP A 75 5.62 -9.39 2.45
CA ASP A 75 5.90 -10.65 1.75
C ASP A 75 7.23 -11.32 2.16
N LEU A 76 7.41 -12.58 1.77
CA LEU A 76 8.63 -13.37 1.98
C LEU A 76 9.70 -13.14 0.90
N TYR A 77 9.91 -11.90 0.43
CA TYR A 77 11.02 -11.62 -0.49
C TYR A 77 12.38 -11.69 0.23
N ALA A 78 13.44 -12.02 -0.53
CA ALA A 78 14.78 -12.25 0.02
C ALA A 78 15.34 -11.09 0.88
N VAL A 79 14.95 -9.84 0.58
CA VAL A 79 15.35 -8.65 1.34
C VAL A 79 14.58 -8.49 2.66
N HIS A 80 13.39 -9.07 2.79
CA HIS A 80 12.54 -9.04 3.98
C HIS A 80 12.82 -10.21 4.94
N ILE A 81 13.31 -11.35 4.43
CA ILE A 81 13.74 -12.49 5.26
C ILE A 81 15.24 -12.48 5.61
N GLY A 82 16.01 -11.57 4.99
CA GLY A 82 17.45 -11.43 5.21
C GLY A 82 17.82 -11.17 6.67
N GLU A 83 18.96 -11.72 7.11
CA GLU A 83 19.45 -11.59 8.48
C GLU A 83 19.68 -10.14 8.90
N GLU A 84 20.24 -9.30 8.01
CA GLU A 84 20.44 -7.87 8.27
C GLU A 84 19.11 -7.17 8.63
N PHE A 85 18.08 -7.34 7.80
CA PHE A 85 16.76 -6.73 8.03
C PHE A 85 16.12 -7.22 9.32
N ARG A 86 16.07 -8.54 9.55
CA ARG A 86 15.51 -9.09 10.79
C ARG A 86 16.29 -8.65 12.03
N THR A 87 17.62 -8.55 11.95
CA THR A 87 18.46 -8.04 13.04
C THR A 87 18.16 -6.58 13.35
N LEU A 88 18.00 -5.73 12.33
CA LEU A 88 17.60 -4.33 12.50
C LEU A 88 16.25 -4.23 13.21
N ILE A 89 15.22 -4.96 12.74
CA ILE A 89 13.90 -4.95 13.38
C ILE A 89 14.01 -5.40 14.85
N PHE A 90 14.56 -6.58 15.11
CA PHE A 90 14.51 -7.16 16.46
C PHE A 90 15.47 -6.49 17.47
N LYS A 91 16.50 -5.78 17.00
CA LYS A 91 17.48 -5.10 17.86
C LYS A 91 17.23 -3.60 18.01
N ASP A 92 17.08 -2.89 16.90
CA ASP A 92 17.00 -1.43 16.89
C ASP A 92 15.54 -0.95 17.03
N PHE A 93 14.56 -1.76 16.61
CA PHE A 93 13.12 -1.45 16.65
C PHE A 93 12.25 -2.56 17.28
N PRO A 94 12.57 -3.00 18.51
CA PRO A 94 11.93 -4.17 19.14
C PRO A 94 10.41 -4.02 19.40
N PHE A 95 9.86 -2.81 19.24
CA PHE A 95 8.43 -2.52 19.31
C PHE A 95 7.65 -2.98 18.06
N ILE A 96 8.34 -3.36 16.97
CA ILE A 96 7.71 -3.74 15.71
C ILE A 96 7.44 -5.24 15.67
N ILE A 97 6.18 -5.57 15.44
CA ILE A 97 5.75 -6.94 15.19
C ILE A 97 5.89 -7.20 13.68
N LEU A 98 6.90 -8.00 13.32
CA LEU A 98 7.14 -8.43 11.95
C LEU A 98 6.33 -9.70 11.65
N ILE A 99 5.41 -9.60 10.70
CA ILE A 99 4.53 -10.69 10.27
C ILE A 99 4.73 -10.89 8.76
N PHE A 100 4.88 -12.15 8.34
CA PHE A 100 5.08 -12.47 6.93
C PHE A 100 3.79 -13.00 6.28
N VAL A 101 3.48 -12.51 5.08
CA VAL A 101 2.52 -13.14 4.17
C VAL A 101 3.14 -14.46 3.67
N PRO A 102 2.43 -15.60 3.73
CA PRO A 102 2.95 -16.88 3.25
C PRO A 102 3.39 -16.85 1.78
N GLY A 103 4.32 -17.74 1.42
CA GLY A 103 4.92 -17.78 0.08
C GLY A 103 3.89 -18.12 -0.99
N GLY A 104 3.78 -17.30 -2.03
CA GLY A 104 2.76 -17.44 -3.09
C GLY A 104 1.38 -16.91 -2.72
N CYS A 105 1.19 -16.35 -1.51
CA CYS A 105 -0.11 -15.91 -1.01
C CYS A 105 -0.31 -14.38 -1.03
N THR A 106 0.51 -13.60 -1.77
CA THR A 106 0.38 -12.13 -1.80
C THR A 106 -0.94 -11.71 -2.45
N GLY A 107 -1.26 -12.27 -3.62
CA GLY A 107 -2.56 -12.13 -4.29
C GLY A 107 -3.73 -12.86 -3.61
N LEU A 108 -3.63 -13.17 -2.32
CA LEU A 108 -4.72 -13.64 -1.47
C LEU A 108 -4.76 -12.84 -0.15
N PHE A 109 -3.63 -12.74 0.54
CA PHE A 109 -3.55 -12.20 1.90
C PHE A 109 -2.78 -10.88 2.04
N GLN A 110 -2.28 -10.27 0.95
CA GLN A 110 -1.63 -8.96 1.02
C GLN A 110 -2.57 -7.86 0.49
N PRO A 111 -3.09 -6.96 1.35
CA PRO A 111 -4.02 -5.90 0.94
C PRO A 111 -3.47 -4.99 -0.18
N ALA A 112 -2.15 -4.84 -0.23
CA ALA A 112 -1.47 -4.12 -1.30
C ALA A 112 -1.75 -4.75 -2.68
N ASP A 113 -1.63 -6.07 -2.81
CA ASP A 113 -1.86 -6.80 -4.06
C ASP A 113 -3.35 -6.98 -4.35
N MET A 114 -4.17 -7.21 -3.31
CA MET A 114 -5.62 -7.46 -3.42
C MET A 114 -6.47 -6.30 -3.95
N GLY A 115 -5.94 -5.06 -3.95
CA GLY A 115 -6.68 -3.93 -4.51
C GLY A 115 -5.90 -2.62 -4.60
N LEU A 116 -5.09 -2.29 -3.58
CA LEU A 116 -4.46 -0.98 -3.50
C LEU A 116 -3.51 -0.70 -4.68
N GLN A 117 -2.68 -1.68 -5.05
CA GLN A 117 -1.68 -1.51 -6.09
C GLN A 117 -2.29 -1.25 -7.47
N ARG A 118 -3.40 -1.91 -7.84
CA ARG A 118 -4.03 -1.72 -9.17
C ARG A 118 -4.56 -0.30 -9.30
N VAL A 119 -5.31 0.16 -8.29
CA VAL A 119 -5.86 1.52 -8.20
C VAL A 119 -4.74 2.57 -8.17
N ALA A 120 -3.73 2.38 -7.30
CA ALA A 120 -2.57 3.26 -7.20
C ALA A 120 -1.81 3.40 -8.53
N LYS A 121 -1.49 2.27 -9.20
CA LYS A 121 -0.81 2.26 -10.50
C LYS A 121 -1.63 2.98 -11.56
N HIS A 122 -2.95 2.78 -11.59
CA HIS A 122 -3.83 3.42 -12.57
C HIS A 122 -3.89 4.95 -12.40
N ILE A 123 -4.03 5.47 -11.17
CA ILE A 123 -3.98 6.92 -10.90
C ILE A 123 -2.63 7.52 -11.35
N LEU A 124 -1.52 6.81 -11.09
CA LEU A 124 -0.19 7.23 -11.51
C LEU A 124 0.00 7.20 -13.05
N LYS A 125 -0.60 6.22 -13.75
CA LYS A 125 -0.64 6.18 -15.22
C LYS A 125 -1.40 7.38 -15.78
N GLN A 126 -2.61 7.64 -15.27
CA GLN A 126 -3.43 8.77 -15.70
C GLN A 126 -2.74 10.12 -15.47
N ASP A 127 -2.12 10.34 -14.29
CA ASP A 127 -1.40 11.60 -14.04
C ASP A 127 -0.16 11.78 -14.94
N SER A 128 0.49 10.67 -15.31
CA SER A 128 1.59 10.67 -16.28
C SER A 128 1.11 10.99 -17.70
N LEU A 129 -0.07 10.53 -18.09
CA LEU A 129 -0.70 10.88 -19.35
C LEU A 129 -1.14 12.35 -19.38
N ASP A 130 -1.80 12.83 -18.31
CA ASP A 130 -2.18 14.23 -18.11
C ASP A 130 -0.97 15.16 -18.30
N TYR A 131 0.17 14.83 -17.70
CA TYR A 131 1.43 15.57 -17.82
C TYR A 131 1.93 15.67 -19.28
N LEU A 132 1.87 14.57 -20.04
CA LEU A 132 2.24 14.58 -21.46
C LEU A 132 1.25 15.41 -22.31
N VAL A 133 -0.05 15.34 -22.00
CA VAL A 133 -1.09 16.14 -22.66
C VAL A 133 -0.90 17.64 -22.38
N GLU A 134 -0.54 18.03 -21.17
CA GLU A 134 -0.21 19.43 -20.81
C GLU A 134 1.02 19.94 -21.56
N ILE A 135 2.06 19.12 -21.68
CA ILE A 135 3.27 19.42 -22.47
C ILE A 135 2.96 19.60 -23.95
N PHE A 136 2.08 18.76 -24.51
CA PHE A 136 1.61 18.88 -25.88
C PHE A 136 0.85 20.20 -26.08
N LYS A 137 -0.19 20.45 -25.27
CA LYS A 137 -1.00 21.68 -25.31
C LYS A 137 -0.14 22.94 -25.21
N THR A 138 0.75 23.00 -24.21
CA THR A 138 1.67 24.14 -23.98
C THR A 138 2.59 24.41 -25.18
N GLN A 139 2.99 23.39 -25.95
CA GLN A 139 3.79 23.57 -27.16
C GLN A 139 2.92 24.00 -28.35
N THR A 140 1.75 23.41 -28.53
CA THR A 140 0.80 23.79 -29.60
C THR A 140 0.33 25.24 -29.44
N GLU A 141 0.03 25.69 -28.22
CA GLU A 141 -0.34 27.08 -27.90
C GLU A 141 0.78 28.09 -28.21
N LYS A 142 2.04 27.65 -28.16
CA LYS A 142 3.22 28.42 -28.57
C LYS A 142 3.49 28.35 -30.09
N GLY A 143 2.59 27.75 -30.87
CA GLY A 143 2.69 27.64 -32.32
C GLY A 143 3.61 26.51 -32.82
N VAL A 144 4.03 25.58 -31.96
CA VAL A 144 4.83 24.41 -32.38
C VAL A 144 3.93 23.45 -33.17
N ALA A 145 4.33 23.13 -34.40
CA ALA A 145 3.59 22.19 -35.24
C ALA A 145 3.62 20.76 -34.64
N PRO A 146 2.56 19.94 -34.76
CA PRO A 146 2.45 18.66 -34.07
C PRO A 146 3.62 17.68 -34.27
N ARG A 147 4.22 17.66 -35.48
CA ARG A 147 5.39 16.83 -35.82
C ARG A 147 6.70 17.26 -35.12
N ASP A 148 6.75 18.50 -34.67
CA ASP A 148 7.94 19.17 -34.13
C ASP A 148 7.92 19.22 -32.59
N ILE A 149 6.79 18.86 -31.96
CA ILE A 149 6.63 18.74 -30.50
C ILE A 149 7.65 17.75 -29.91
N LYS A 150 8.22 18.11 -28.76
CA LYS A 150 9.18 17.28 -28.02
C LYS A 150 8.65 16.96 -26.64
N PHE A 151 8.68 15.67 -26.29
CA PHE A 151 8.44 15.21 -24.93
C PHE A 151 9.76 15.10 -24.16
N PRO A 152 9.79 15.43 -22.86
CA PRO A 152 10.98 15.25 -22.04
C PRO A 152 11.25 13.76 -21.82
N SER A 153 12.48 13.33 -22.13
CA SER A 153 12.95 11.95 -21.93
C SER A 153 14.02 11.82 -20.84
N SER A 154 14.42 12.93 -20.21
CA SER A 154 15.46 12.91 -19.19
C SER A 154 14.90 12.48 -17.83
N LEU A 155 15.58 11.55 -17.17
CA LEU A 155 15.16 11.03 -15.87
C LEU A 155 14.95 12.11 -14.79
N PRO A 156 15.72 13.21 -14.71
CA PRO A 156 15.44 14.27 -13.73
C PRO A 156 14.07 14.93 -13.94
N ILE A 157 13.69 15.25 -15.18
CA ILE A 157 12.39 15.88 -15.48
C ILE A 157 11.25 14.90 -15.18
N LEU A 158 11.40 13.64 -15.59
CA LEU A 158 10.40 12.60 -15.34
C LEU A 158 10.23 12.27 -13.85
N ARG A 159 11.31 12.33 -13.06
CA ARG A 159 11.24 12.20 -11.58
C ARG A 159 10.41 13.31 -10.96
N ASP A 160 10.67 14.56 -11.34
CA ASP A 160 9.94 15.71 -10.81
C ASP A 160 8.45 15.64 -11.16
N ALA A 161 8.11 15.22 -12.38
CA ALA A 161 6.72 15.03 -12.81
C ALA A 161 5.93 14.03 -11.94
N THR A 162 6.55 12.92 -11.51
CA THR A 162 5.84 11.88 -10.73
C THR A 162 5.39 12.32 -9.34
N VAL A 163 5.94 13.40 -8.79
CA VAL A 163 5.62 13.88 -7.43
C VAL A 163 4.15 14.32 -7.34
N ARG A 164 3.64 14.95 -8.41
CA ARG A 164 2.21 15.30 -8.54
C ARG A 164 1.31 14.07 -8.47
N GLY A 165 1.61 13.05 -9.27
CA GLY A 165 0.85 11.80 -9.29
C GLY A 165 0.84 11.08 -7.94
N LEU A 166 1.97 11.06 -7.22
CA LEU A 166 2.05 10.49 -5.87
C LEU A 166 1.13 11.22 -4.88
N VAL A 167 1.06 12.56 -4.95
CA VAL A 167 0.17 13.38 -4.13
C VAL A 167 -1.30 13.16 -4.51
N LYS A 168 -1.64 13.18 -5.81
CA LYS A 168 -2.99 12.91 -6.34
C LYS A 168 -3.51 11.54 -5.92
N MET A 169 -2.65 10.52 -5.98
CA MET A 169 -2.94 9.15 -5.53
C MET A 169 -3.22 9.09 -4.02
N TYR A 170 -2.37 9.70 -3.19
CA TYR A 170 -2.58 9.71 -1.74
C TYR A 170 -3.85 10.46 -1.35
N ASP A 171 -4.09 11.64 -1.94
CA ASP A 171 -5.30 12.44 -1.68
C ASP A 171 -6.58 11.69 -2.06
N PHE A 172 -6.56 10.94 -3.18
CA PHE A 172 -7.65 10.04 -3.53
C PHE A 172 -7.93 9.02 -2.41
N PHE A 173 -6.90 8.37 -1.87
CA PHE A 173 -7.07 7.41 -0.79
C PHE A 173 -7.51 8.04 0.56
N GLN A 174 -7.33 9.34 0.78
CA GLN A 174 -7.90 10.05 1.94
C GLN A 174 -9.41 10.31 1.81
N THR A 175 -10.00 10.21 0.61
CA THR A 175 -11.43 10.42 0.40
C THR A 175 -12.29 9.31 1.02
N PRO A 176 -13.58 9.53 1.28
CA PRO A 176 -14.47 8.48 1.79
C PRO A 176 -14.49 7.21 0.92
N ASP A 177 -14.40 7.34 -0.41
CA ASP A 177 -14.37 6.19 -1.33
C ASP A 177 -12.98 5.54 -1.37
N GLY A 178 -11.91 6.34 -1.34
CA GLY A 178 -10.54 5.88 -1.12
C GLY A 178 -10.39 5.02 0.15
N ARG A 179 -10.97 5.45 1.27
CA ARG A 179 -10.96 4.70 2.53
C ARG A 179 -11.77 3.40 2.46
N LYS A 180 -12.90 3.36 1.75
CA LYS A 180 -13.65 2.11 1.48
C LYS A 180 -12.81 1.12 0.69
N ILE A 181 -12.15 1.58 -0.37
CA ILE A 181 -11.24 0.77 -1.20
C ILE A 181 -10.14 0.13 -0.34
N VAL A 182 -9.59 0.87 0.64
CA VAL A 182 -8.65 0.32 1.63
C VAL A 182 -9.31 -0.76 2.48
N GLN A 183 -10.44 -0.45 3.15
CA GLN A 183 -11.16 -1.43 3.99
C GLN A 183 -11.50 -2.72 3.23
N GLN A 184 -11.93 -2.60 1.98
CA GLN A 184 -12.30 -3.72 1.13
C GLN A 184 -11.07 -4.52 0.64
N ALA A 185 -9.93 -3.87 0.40
CA ALA A 185 -8.68 -4.59 0.11
C ALA A 185 -8.21 -5.44 1.31
N TRP A 186 -8.44 -4.97 2.55
CA TRP A 186 -8.21 -5.75 3.78
C TRP A 186 -9.27 -6.84 4.00
N GLN A 187 -10.55 -6.54 3.73
CA GLN A 187 -11.65 -7.50 3.86
C GLN A 187 -11.53 -8.66 2.85
N LYS A 188 -11.06 -8.39 1.62
CA LYS A 188 -10.81 -9.43 0.60
C LYS A 188 -9.66 -10.37 0.93
N CYS A 189 -8.83 -10.06 1.94
CA CYS A 189 -7.83 -10.99 2.44
C CYS A 189 -8.49 -12.06 3.32
N GLU A 190 -9.28 -12.93 2.70
CA GLU A 190 -10.08 -13.97 3.36
C GLU A 190 -9.46 -15.36 3.27
N VAL A 191 -9.77 -16.21 4.24
CA VAL A 191 -9.41 -17.64 4.24
C VAL A 191 -10.54 -18.41 3.56
N PRO A 192 -10.32 -19.01 2.38
CA PRO A 192 -11.37 -19.65 1.59
C PRO A 192 -12.17 -20.69 2.37
N GLY A 193 -13.50 -20.66 2.23
CA GLY A 193 -14.41 -21.56 2.94
C GLY A 193 -14.65 -21.21 4.41
N THR A 194 -14.20 -20.05 4.89
CA THR A 194 -14.41 -19.58 6.26
C THR A 194 -14.87 -18.12 6.30
N ASN A 195 -15.28 -17.65 7.48
CA ASN A 195 -15.61 -16.23 7.70
C ASN A 195 -14.38 -15.38 8.12
N TRP A 196 -13.17 -15.94 8.11
CA TRP A 196 -11.96 -15.24 8.55
C TRP A 196 -11.39 -14.36 7.43
N ASN A 197 -11.13 -13.09 7.74
CA ASN A 197 -10.41 -12.18 6.87
C ASN A 197 -9.65 -11.11 7.68
N LEU A 198 -8.94 -10.21 7.00
CA LEU A 198 -8.16 -9.15 7.64
C LEU A 198 -8.89 -7.81 7.79
N SER A 199 -10.23 -7.76 7.68
CA SER A 199 -11.02 -6.55 7.98
C SER A 199 -10.87 -6.11 9.45
N ALA A 200 -11.11 -4.82 9.72
CA ALA A 200 -11.09 -4.29 11.08
C ALA A 200 -12.15 -4.95 11.97
N GLU A 201 -13.30 -5.32 11.40
CA GLU A 201 -14.41 -5.99 12.07
C GLU A 201 -14.06 -7.42 12.44
N CYS A 202 -13.36 -8.14 11.57
CA CYS A 202 -12.90 -9.51 11.84
C CYS A 202 -11.78 -9.50 12.89
N LEU A 203 -10.76 -8.66 12.74
CA LEU A 203 -9.58 -8.61 13.64
C LEU A 203 -9.93 -8.16 15.07
N HIS A 204 -10.99 -7.37 15.25
CA HIS A 204 -11.51 -6.98 16.57
C HIS A 204 -12.79 -7.74 16.96
N GLY A 205 -13.16 -8.79 16.21
CA GLY A 205 -14.38 -9.56 16.43
C GLY A 205 -14.28 -10.48 17.66
N LYS A 206 -15.40 -10.66 18.36
CA LYS A 206 -15.49 -11.59 19.51
C LYS A 206 -15.11 -13.02 19.14
N ASP A 207 -15.45 -13.45 17.93
CA ASP A 207 -15.09 -14.77 17.42
C ASP A 207 -13.58 -14.88 17.21
N TYR A 208 -12.93 -13.83 16.69
CA TYR A 208 -11.47 -13.79 16.56
C TYR A 208 -10.78 -13.85 17.91
N GLU A 209 -11.25 -13.09 18.92
CA GLU A 209 -10.74 -13.22 20.29
C GLU A 209 -10.86 -14.65 20.83
N LYS A 210 -12.01 -15.30 20.59
CA LYS A 210 -12.27 -16.68 21.02
C LYS A 210 -11.36 -17.69 20.32
N ALA A 211 -11.17 -17.55 19.01
CA ALA A 211 -10.28 -18.37 18.21
C ALA A 211 -8.81 -18.18 18.62
N LEU A 212 -8.36 -16.93 18.81
CA LEU A 212 -7.03 -16.59 19.29
C LEU A 212 -6.77 -17.17 20.69
N ARG A 213 -7.73 -17.06 21.63
CA ARG A 213 -7.62 -17.67 22.97
C ARG A 213 -7.53 -19.20 22.92
N HIS A 214 -8.22 -19.84 21.98
CA HIS A 214 -8.12 -21.29 21.78
C HIS A 214 -6.74 -21.66 21.22
N PHE A 215 -6.31 -21.01 20.14
CA PHE A 215 -5.02 -21.22 19.50
C PHE A 215 -3.85 -21.03 20.48
N LEU A 216 -3.83 -19.94 21.26
CA LEU A 216 -2.77 -19.65 22.24
C LEU A 216 -2.78 -20.57 23.47
N ARG A 217 -3.79 -21.42 23.65
CA ARG A 217 -3.78 -22.48 24.68
C ARG A 217 -3.20 -23.80 24.14
N GLU A 218 -3.25 -24.00 22.83
CA GLU A 218 -2.73 -25.20 22.16
C GLU A 218 -1.28 -24.99 21.70
N ASP A 219 -0.99 -23.86 21.02
CA ASP A 219 0.37 -23.48 20.65
C ASP A 219 1.11 -22.78 21.80
N THR A 220 1.70 -23.62 22.66
CA THR A 220 2.59 -23.18 23.74
C THR A 220 3.86 -22.46 23.24
N THR A 221 4.27 -22.64 21.98
CA THR A 221 5.46 -21.99 21.41
C THR A 221 5.17 -20.52 21.13
N LEU A 222 4.11 -20.23 20.36
CA LEU A 222 3.69 -18.86 20.07
C LEU A 222 3.26 -18.14 21.35
N ALA A 223 2.55 -18.82 22.25
CA ALA A 223 2.19 -18.25 23.56
C ALA A 223 3.43 -17.84 24.37
N THR A 224 4.47 -18.67 24.40
CA THR A 224 5.75 -18.34 25.07
C THR A 224 6.45 -17.16 24.40
N GLU A 225 6.46 -17.09 23.07
CA GLU A 225 7.02 -15.94 22.35
C GLU A 225 6.29 -14.63 22.67
N ILE A 226 4.95 -14.64 22.65
CA ILE A 226 4.12 -13.48 23.02
C ILE A 226 4.35 -13.09 24.49
N ALA A 227 4.44 -14.06 25.41
CA ALA A 227 4.74 -13.78 26.81
C ALA A 227 6.12 -13.12 27.00
N ASN A 228 7.12 -13.54 26.21
CA ASN A 228 8.47 -12.97 26.27
C ASN A 228 8.54 -11.56 25.66
N ARG A 229 7.80 -11.28 24.57
CA ARG A 229 7.78 -9.97 23.91
C ARG A 229 6.86 -8.95 24.60
N CYS A 230 5.65 -9.35 24.98
CA CYS A 230 4.60 -8.47 25.50
C CYS A 230 4.40 -8.57 27.03
N GLY A 231 5.10 -9.50 27.68
CA GLY A 231 4.99 -9.78 29.11
C GLY A 231 3.88 -10.79 29.45
N ALA A 232 4.18 -11.73 30.35
CA ALA A 232 3.23 -12.76 30.79
C ALA A 232 1.90 -12.19 31.34
N THR A 233 1.92 -11.01 31.98
CA THR A 233 0.70 -10.32 32.45
C THR A 233 -0.21 -9.89 31.29
N HIS A 234 0.35 -9.55 30.13
CA HIS A 234 -0.43 -9.21 28.93
C HIS A 234 -1.08 -10.47 28.34
N LEU A 235 -0.31 -11.55 28.17
CA LEU A 235 -0.85 -12.85 27.71
C LEU A 235 -1.97 -13.35 28.65
N ASN A 236 -1.77 -13.28 29.97
CA ASN A 236 -2.80 -13.67 30.93
C ASN A 236 -4.08 -12.84 30.79
N LYS A 237 -4.00 -11.53 30.51
CA LYS A 237 -5.19 -10.71 30.22
C LYS A 237 -5.93 -11.21 28.96
N VAL A 238 -5.21 -11.55 27.89
CA VAL A 238 -5.79 -12.10 26.66
C VAL A 238 -6.49 -13.44 26.95
N LEU A 239 -5.89 -14.32 27.76
CA LEU A 239 -6.39 -15.67 28.03
C LEU A 239 -7.54 -15.77 29.06
N MET A 240 -7.72 -14.77 29.94
CA MET A 240 -8.60 -14.84 31.11
C MET A 240 -10.01 -14.24 30.94
N VAL A 241 -10.32 -13.59 29.80
CA VAL A 241 -11.66 -13.03 29.57
C VAL A 241 -12.67 -14.15 29.31
N SER A 242 -13.71 -14.20 30.15
CA SER A 242 -14.75 -15.23 30.16
C SER A 242 -15.58 -15.25 28.88
N ALA A 243 -15.94 -16.45 28.43
CA ALA A 243 -16.81 -16.64 27.26
C ALA A 243 -18.29 -16.67 27.68
N ASP A 244 -19.16 -16.14 26.81
CA ASP A 244 -20.60 -16.37 26.86
C ASP A 244 -21.13 -16.73 25.44
N SER A 245 -22.26 -17.44 25.39
CA SER A 245 -22.83 -18.17 24.22
C SER A 245 -23.19 -17.29 22.99
N GLY A 246 -23.28 -17.70 21.71
CA GLY A 246 -23.15 -18.96 20.90
C GLY A 246 -23.10 -18.55 19.39
N GLY A 247 -23.12 -19.38 18.33
CA GLY A 247 -23.39 -20.82 18.13
C GLY A 247 -22.87 -21.34 16.75
N GLU A 248 -23.71 -21.93 15.89
CA GLU A 248 -23.39 -22.54 14.56
C GLU A 248 -24.40 -22.04 13.46
N SER A 249 -24.29 -22.20 12.12
CA SER A 249 -23.52 -23.09 11.22
C SER A 249 -23.40 -22.57 9.74
N GLU A 250 -22.55 -23.25 8.95
CA GLU A 250 -22.31 -23.40 7.47
C GLU A 250 -23.38 -23.01 6.40
N THR A 251 -23.14 -22.95 5.06
CA THR A 251 -21.98 -23.02 4.11
C THR A 251 -22.40 -22.43 2.73
N ALA A 252 -21.45 -22.01 1.87
CA ALA A 252 -21.61 -21.99 0.40
C ALA A 252 -20.26 -21.99 -0.35
N LEU A 253 -20.10 -22.86 -1.36
CA LEU A 253 -18.91 -22.94 -2.23
C LEU A 253 -19.04 -21.99 -3.43
N ARG A 254 -17.92 -21.36 -3.85
CA ARG A 254 -17.75 -20.78 -5.20
C ARG A 254 -16.32 -20.97 -5.72
N GLU A 255 -16.20 -20.95 -7.04
CA GLU A 255 -15.05 -21.42 -7.81
C GLU A 255 -13.91 -20.38 -7.91
N GLU A 256 -12.68 -20.87 -8.07
CA GLU A 256 -11.49 -20.05 -8.28
C GLU A 256 -11.44 -19.48 -9.71
N ASP A 257 -11.27 -18.15 -9.84
CA ASP A 257 -10.91 -17.52 -11.11
C ASP A 257 -9.45 -17.03 -11.04
N GLN A 258 -8.56 -17.76 -11.72
CA GLN A 258 -7.14 -17.40 -11.82
C GLN A 258 -6.92 -16.46 -13.02
N GLY A 259 -7.24 -15.18 -12.82
CA GLY A 259 -7.03 -14.12 -13.81
C GLY A 259 -5.56 -13.91 -14.16
N ASN A 260 -5.15 -14.38 -15.34
CA ASN A 260 -3.82 -14.15 -15.92
C ASN A 260 -3.59 -12.64 -16.15
N PHE A 261 -2.58 -12.05 -15.52
CA PHE A 261 -2.36 -10.60 -15.53
C PHE A 261 -1.52 -10.16 -16.75
N GLU A 262 -2.13 -10.12 -17.93
CA GLU A 262 -1.49 -9.51 -19.11
C GLU A 262 -1.45 -7.98 -18.98
N THR A 263 -0.31 -7.39 -19.38
CA THR A 263 -0.07 -5.95 -19.24
C THR A 263 -0.58 -5.18 -20.46
N GLU A 264 -1.89 -4.94 -20.52
CA GLU A 264 -2.48 -3.99 -21.46
C GLU A 264 -2.31 -2.53 -20.98
N ASP A 265 -2.31 -1.59 -21.93
CA ASP A 265 -2.25 -0.15 -21.67
C ASP A 265 -3.65 0.39 -21.36
N ASP A 266 -4.04 0.30 -20.09
CA ASP A 266 -5.34 0.74 -19.55
C ASP A 266 -5.39 2.24 -19.20
N SER A 267 -4.48 3.07 -19.72
CA SER A 267 -4.41 4.50 -19.34
C SER A 267 -5.66 5.32 -19.70
N ASP A 268 -6.33 4.97 -20.81
CA ASP A 268 -7.60 5.57 -21.25
C ASP A 268 -8.85 4.97 -20.56
N VAL A 269 -8.70 3.95 -19.71
CA VAL A 269 -9.82 3.34 -18.98
C VAL A 269 -10.24 4.25 -17.84
N ALA A 270 -11.56 4.38 -17.59
CA ALA A 270 -12.06 5.17 -16.47
C ALA A 270 -11.69 4.50 -15.13
N LEU A 271 -11.29 5.29 -14.14
CA LEU A 271 -10.99 4.81 -12.78
C LEU A 271 -12.13 3.97 -12.19
N LYS A 272 -13.39 4.34 -12.51
CA LYS A 272 -14.61 3.58 -12.17
C LYS A 272 -14.53 2.11 -12.61
N THR A 273 -14.17 1.86 -13.85
CA THR A 273 -14.01 0.51 -14.42
C THR A 273 -12.88 -0.26 -13.73
N VAL A 274 -11.77 0.40 -13.39
CA VAL A 274 -10.67 -0.24 -12.65
C VAL A 274 -11.06 -0.58 -11.21
N LEU A 275 -11.95 0.19 -10.59
CA LEU A 275 -12.52 -0.10 -9.27
C LEU A 275 -13.55 -1.23 -9.32
N ASP A 276 -14.41 -1.24 -10.35
CA ASP A 276 -15.32 -2.35 -10.66
C ASP A 276 -14.53 -3.65 -10.87
N ASP A 277 -13.46 -3.64 -11.66
CA ASP A 277 -12.65 -4.85 -11.92
C ASP A 277 -11.76 -5.28 -10.75
N ALA A 278 -11.12 -4.34 -10.04
CA ALA A 278 -10.20 -4.67 -8.95
C ALA A 278 -10.95 -5.19 -7.72
N LEU A 279 -12.09 -4.57 -7.41
CA LEU A 279 -12.78 -4.81 -6.14
C LEU A 279 -14.24 -5.29 -6.31
N GLY A 280 -14.86 -5.20 -7.48
CA GLY A 280 -16.26 -5.56 -7.71
C GLY A 280 -17.24 -4.46 -7.29
N ILE A 281 -16.81 -3.19 -7.26
CA ILE A 281 -17.56 -2.09 -6.63
C ILE A 281 -17.96 -0.98 -7.62
N LYS A 282 -19.27 -0.81 -7.78
CA LYS A 282 -19.85 0.38 -8.41
C LYS A 282 -19.77 1.57 -7.46
N LEU A 283 -18.66 2.31 -7.50
CA LEU A 283 -18.48 3.60 -6.82
C LEU A 283 -18.78 4.76 -7.78
N ASP A 284 -19.37 5.84 -7.26
CA ASP A 284 -19.72 7.01 -8.06
C ASP A 284 -18.60 8.05 -8.09
N VAL A 285 -17.50 7.69 -8.77
CA VAL A 285 -16.23 8.45 -8.79
C VAL A 285 -16.18 9.58 -9.83
N ASP A 286 -17.31 9.92 -10.46
CA ASP A 286 -17.40 10.83 -11.61
C ASP A 286 -16.95 12.29 -11.28
N ASN A 287 -16.83 12.64 -10.00
CA ASN A 287 -16.34 13.94 -9.54
C ASN A 287 -14.81 14.05 -9.41
N PHE A 288 -14.04 12.95 -9.37
CA PHE A 288 -12.61 13.04 -9.06
C PHE A 288 -11.75 13.57 -10.23
N SER A 289 -12.29 13.54 -11.45
CA SER A 289 -11.64 14.06 -12.66
C SER A 289 -11.87 15.57 -12.91
N GLN A 290 -12.73 16.24 -12.11
CA GLN A 290 -13.18 17.61 -12.40
C GLN A 290 -12.68 18.70 -11.44
N HIS A 291 -11.94 18.35 -10.38
CA HIS A 291 -11.50 19.34 -9.39
C HIS A 291 -10.04 19.77 -9.60
N GLY A 292 -9.91 20.90 -10.32
CA GLY A 292 -8.74 21.76 -10.23
C GLY A 292 -8.50 22.31 -8.80
N PRO A 293 -7.44 23.11 -8.61
CA PRO A 293 -6.86 23.35 -7.29
C PRO A 293 -7.86 23.91 -6.26
N ILE A 294 -8.00 23.19 -5.15
CA ILE A 294 -8.75 23.64 -3.97
C ILE A 294 -8.15 24.97 -3.51
N THR A 295 -8.88 26.06 -3.76
CA THR A 295 -8.47 27.39 -3.33
C THR A 295 -8.79 27.54 -1.86
N VAL A 296 -7.80 27.38 -1.00
CA VAL A 296 -7.93 27.72 0.42
C VAL A 296 -8.17 29.22 0.52
N ARG A 297 -9.41 29.62 0.82
CA ARG A 297 -9.71 30.98 1.28
C ARG A 297 -9.28 31.08 2.74
N GLY A 298 -8.50 32.12 3.05
CA GLY A 298 -8.12 32.48 4.43
C GLY A 298 -9.22 33.24 5.17
#